data_AF-A0A2X1ZWE4-F1
#
_entry.id   AF-A0A2X1ZWE4-F1
#
_cell.length_a   1.000
_cell.length_b   1.000
_cell.length_c   1.000
_cell.angle_alpha   90.00
_cell.angle_beta   90.00
_cell.angle_gamma   90.00
#
_symmetry.space_group_name_H-M   'P 1'
#
loop_
_entity.id
_entity.type
_entity.pdbx_description
1 polymer ?
#
loop_
_entity_poly.entity_id
_entity_poly.type
_entity_poly.pdbx_seq_one_letter_code
_entity_poly.pdbx_strand_id
1 'polypeptide(L)'
;MENLFKEDINKKLKNLAFIDLKEDYHLGEVNLQVGLSMPIKLDYLIEGIKEKELEEEINLEKIVEAMIYLLGIDSDFKYSEKYKEILKKLDIDLKNYAMHKAFLNQEEDPLDSYIFLKGYEEVGGEDPDIIFKEANILEALYNKIHEEEYEKSEKLLNIIIKKYNQVLNLDEGYALAYYRLAYINLALGKFIKANMYFEKFINISKDEELKDQVRKEIEVIRDKVNFDSAKTYLSYGEYDKAINLLDSVSEDFNMDESFYYTYAISYYNMGDFDKSEEYAKLSVEKKTTEENINLLTTIYAGRQEFTKAIDILNLGLEELEDSYPLTYNIGIIYLNMNEREKGLEYLEKANKLSPNEELENFIKNLK
;
A
#
# COMPACT_ATOMS: atom_id res chain seq x y z
N MET A 1 13.58 1.66 8.90
CA MET A 1 13.04 2.06 10.22
C MET A 1 13.95 3.07 10.90
N GLU A 2 15.26 2.82 11.00
CA GLU A 2 16.24 3.69 11.68
C GLU A 2 16.20 5.17 11.29
N ASN A 3 15.86 5.51 10.05
CA ASN A 3 15.69 6.91 9.64
C ASN A 3 14.29 7.50 9.93
N LEU A 4 13.25 6.67 10.06
CA LEU A 4 11.86 7.14 10.17
C LEU A 4 11.52 7.62 11.59
N PHE A 5 12.10 6.98 12.60
CA PHE A 5 11.92 7.29 14.03
C PHE A 5 13.25 7.69 14.68
N LYS A 6 14.21 8.19 13.89
CA LYS A 6 15.59 8.41 14.33
C LYS A 6 15.68 9.29 15.58
N GLU A 7 14.92 10.38 15.62
CA GLU A 7 14.93 11.30 16.76
C GLU A 7 14.41 10.65 18.04
N ASP A 8 13.32 9.88 17.94
CA ASP A 8 12.72 9.21 19.09
C ASP A 8 13.57 8.03 19.56
N ILE A 9 14.16 7.26 18.64
CA ILE A 9 15.14 6.23 18.95
C ILE A 9 16.36 6.83 19.67
N ASN A 10 16.87 7.98 19.20
CA ASN A 10 17.97 8.68 19.86
C ASN A 10 17.62 9.16 21.28
N LYS A 11 16.37 9.58 21.53
CA LYS A 11 15.91 9.92 22.89
C LYS A 11 15.89 8.68 23.78
N LYS A 12 15.40 7.55 23.26
CA LYS A 12 15.36 6.27 23.99
C LYS A 12 16.76 5.75 24.32
N LEU A 13 17.71 5.86 23.38
CA LEU A 13 19.11 5.50 23.61
C LEU A 13 19.75 6.33 24.73
N LYS A 14 19.43 7.64 24.82
CA LYS A 14 19.89 8.50 25.91
C LYS A 14 19.34 8.11 27.28
N ASN A 15 18.27 7.30 27.34
CA ASN A 15 17.71 6.78 28.58
C ASN A 15 18.44 5.51 29.10
N LEU A 16 19.52 5.10 28.44
CA LEU A 16 20.35 3.98 28.87
C LEU A 16 21.67 4.48 29.46
N ALA A 17 21.99 3.96 30.64
CA ALA A 17 23.30 4.07 31.25
C ALA A 17 24.04 2.73 31.16
N PHE A 18 25.34 2.77 31.39
CA PHE A 18 26.16 1.57 31.49
C PHE A 18 26.83 1.50 32.85
N ILE A 19 26.83 0.31 33.43
CA ILE A 19 27.46 -0.02 34.70
C ILE A 19 28.57 -1.04 34.45
N ASP A 20 29.69 -0.89 35.14
CA ASP A 20 30.77 -1.87 35.10
C ASP A 20 30.75 -2.72 36.37
N LEU A 21 30.93 -4.03 36.20
CA LEU A 21 31.09 -4.94 37.33
C LEU A 21 32.45 -4.73 38.01
N LYS A 22 32.47 -4.79 39.34
CA LYS A 22 33.71 -4.73 40.13
C LYS A 22 34.47 -6.05 40.12
N GLU A 23 33.74 -7.16 40.02
CA GLU A 23 34.23 -8.53 40.03
C GLU A 23 33.45 -9.38 39.02
N ASP A 24 34.04 -10.47 38.54
CA ASP A 24 33.37 -11.39 37.62
C ASP A 24 32.14 -12.01 38.31
N TYR A 25 31.02 -12.09 37.59
CA TYR A 25 29.78 -12.67 38.09
C TYR A 25 29.40 -13.92 37.29
N HIS A 26 29.15 -15.02 38.01
CA HIS A 26 28.80 -16.30 37.43
C HIS A 26 27.36 -16.68 37.80
N LEU A 27 26.53 -16.94 36.79
CA LEU A 27 25.18 -17.45 36.97
C LEU A 27 24.92 -18.59 35.99
N GLY A 28 24.90 -19.83 36.49
CA GLY A 28 24.78 -21.01 35.64
C GLY A 28 25.91 -21.06 34.60
N GLU A 29 25.55 -21.06 33.31
CA GLU A 29 26.51 -21.04 32.19
C GLU A 29 26.91 -19.62 31.76
N VAL A 30 26.31 -18.58 32.36
CA VAL A 30 26.60 -17.19 32.07
C VAL A 30 27.79 -16.71 32.91
N ASN A 31 28.78 -16.15 32.24
CA ASN A 31 29.93 -15.49 32.86
C ASN A 31 29.97 -14.02 32.43
N LEU A 32 29.74 -13.12 33.37
CA LEU A 32 29.79 -11.68 33.18
C LEU A 32 31.16 -11.18 33.68
N GLN A 33 32.04 -10.88 32.74
CA GLN A 33 33.43 -10.50 33.05
C GLN A 33 33.57 -9.01 33.33
N VAL A 34 34.51 -8.66 34.20
CA VAL A 34 34.97 -7.28 34.39
C VAL A 34 35.43 -6.69 33.04
N GLY A 35 34.98 -5.47 32.75
CA GLY A 35 35.22 -4.78 31.48
C GLY A 35 34.15 -4.99 30.42
N LEU A 36 33.15 -5.85 30.67
CA LEU A 36 31.88 -5.81 29.95
C LEU A 36 30.95 -4.81 30.63
N SER A 37 30.80 -3.63 30.04
CA SER A 37 29.85 -2.63 30.53
C SER A 37 28.43 -3.11 30.26
N MET A 38 27.56 -3.08 31.27
CA MET A 38 26.20 -3.64 31.21
C MET A 38 25.17 -2.51 31.11
N PRO A 39 24.15 -2.62 30.25
CA PRO A 39 23.17 -1.57 30.09
C PRO A 39 22.17 -1.60 31.25
N ILE A 40 21.66 -0.44 31.61
CA ILE A 40 20.58 -0.27 32.60
C ILE A 40 19.78 0.98 32.26
N LYS A 41 18.45 0.94 32.45
CA LYS A 41 17.61 2.12 32.21
C LYS A 41 17.87 3.16 33.31
N LEU A 42 18.02 4.44 32.91
CA LEU A 42 18.27 5.54 33.85
C LEU A 42 17.12 5.70 34.85
N ASP A 43 15.87 5.55 34.41
CA ASP A 43 14.70 5.68 35.30
C ASP A 43 14.77 4.70 36.49
N TYR A 44 15.17 3.46 36.23
CA TYR A 44 15.36 2.44 37.27
C TYR A 44 16.49 2.81 38.25
N LEU A 45 17.60 3.37 37.75
CA LEU A 45 18.67 3.87 38.62
C LEU A 45 18.19 5.03 39.50
N ILE A 46 17.43 5.96 38.94
CA ILE A 46 16.94 7.14 39.66
C ILE A 46 15.95 6.73 40.76
N GLU A 47 15.02 5.82 40.46
CA GLU A 47 14.05 5.30 41.43
C GLU A 47 14.73 4.56 42.56
N GLY A 48 15.61 3.61 42.27
CA GLY A 48 16.27 2.83 43.32
C GLY A 48 17.22 3.65 44.20
N ILE A 49 17.77 4.77 43.72
CA ILE A 49 18.54 5.72 44.56
C ILE A 49 17.60 6.49 45.50
N LYS A 50 16.43 6.90 45.01
CA LYS A 50 15.43 7.62 45.83
C LYS A 50 14.88 6.72 46.94
N GLU A 51 14.64 5.45 46.62
CA GLU A 51 14.05 4.47 47.53
C GLU A 51 15.10 3.77 48.42
N LYS A 52 16.39 4.05 48.20
CA LYS A 52 17.55 3.41 48.87
C LYS A 52 17.65 1.90 48.66
N GLU A 53 16.97 1.36 47.65
CA GLU A 53 16.99 -0.07 47.33
C GLU A 53 18.27 -0.49 46.57
N LEU A 54 18.90 0.44 45.85
CA LEU A 54 20.13 0.18 45.09
C LEU A 54 21.41 0.15 45.94
N GLU A 55 21.32 0.28 47.26
CA GLU A 55 22.50 0.30 48.14
C GLU A 55 23.18 -1.08 48.27
N GLU A 56 22.53 -2.18 47.88
CA GLU A 56 23.10 -3.53 48.09
C GLU A 56 23.21 -4.42 46.83
N GLU A 57 22.23 -4.51 45.92
CA GLU A 57 22.34 -5.36 44.71
C GLU A 57 21.55 -4.83 43.49
N ILE A 58 22.09 -4.98 42.28
CA ILE A 58 21.41 -4.62 41.03
C ILE A 58 20.67 -5.85 40.50
N ASN A 59 19.37 -5.71 40.25
CA ASN A 59 18.55 -6.81 39.73
C ASN A 59 18.98 -7.20 38.30
N LEU A 60 19.42 -8.44 38.13
CA LEU A 60 19.83 -9.00 36.84
C LEU A 60 18.73 -8.92 35.78
N GLU A 61 17.46 -9.08 36.16
CA GLU A 61 16.31 -8.95 35.26
C GLU A 61 16.28 -7.58 34.57
N LYS A 62 16.64 -6.51 35.30
CA LYS A 62 16.69 -5.15 34.76
C LYS A 62 17.84 -4.95 33.79
N ILE A 63 18.95 -5.66 34.00
CA ILE A 63 20.07 -5.68 33.05
C ILE A 63 19.67 -6.43 31.79
N VAL A 64 19.06 -7.62 31.92
CA VAL A 64 18.55 -8.41 30.78
C VAL A 64 17.53 -7.61 29.97
N GLU A 65 16.60 -6.91 30.64
CA GLU A 65 15.66 -6.00 30.00
C GLU A 65 16.37 -4.95 29.15
N ALA A 66 17.37 -4.27 29.73
CA ALA A 66 18.11 -3.22 29.06
C ALA A 66 19.01 -3.76 27.92
N MET A 67 19.49 -5.01 28.01
CA MET A 67 20.23 -5.67 26.92
C MET A 67 19.34 -5.91 25.70
N ILE A 68 18.17 -6.52 25.91
CA ILE A 68 17.19 -6.77 24.84
C ILE A 68 16.79 -5.43 24.21
N TYR A 69 16.48 -4.44 25.06
CA TYR A 69 16.08 -3.13 24.61
C TYR A 69 17.16 -2.41 23.79
N LEU A 70 18.43 -2.47 24.23
CA LEU A 70 19.55 -1.89 23.49
C LEU A 70 19.76 -2.59 22.14
N LEU A 71 19.70 -3.92 22.10
CA LEU A 71 19.80 -4.68 20.84
C LEU A 71 18.70 -4.27 19.83
N GLY A 72 17.51 -3.96 20.33
CA GLY A 72 16.41 -3.46 19.50
C GLY A 72 16.60 -2.03 18.99
N ILE A 73 17.38 -1.21 19.69
CA ILE A 73 17.71 0.17 19.30
C ILE A 73 18.90 0.21 18.33
N ASP A 74 19.97 -0.49 18.70
CA ASP A 74 21.25 -0.53 18.01
C ASP A 74 21.77 -1.97 18.14
N SER A 75 21.71 -2.72 17.04
CA SER A 75 22.20 -4.10 16.98
C SER A 75 23.69 -4.20 16.67
N ASP A 76 24.33 -3.08 16.29
CA ASP A 76 25.69 -3.04 15.75
C ASP A 76 26.72 -2.45 16.75
N PHE A 77 26.27 -2.05 17.95
CA PHE A 77 27.14 -1.53 18.99
C PHE A 77 28.19 -2.55 19.49
N LYS A 78 29.25 -2.01 20.10
CA LYS A 78 30.48 -2.74 20.49
C LYS A 78 30.28 -4.09 21.21
N TYR A 79 29.22 -4.23 22.01
CA TYR A 79 29.00 -5.43 22.84
C TYR A 79 27.80 -6.28 22.39
N SER A 80 27.21 -6.00 21.22
CA SER A 80 26.00 -6.68 20.75
C SER A 80 26.14 -8.20 20.73
N GLU A 81 27.20 -8.74 20.12
CA GLU A 81 27.43 -10.19 20.03
C GLU A 81 27.59 -10.83 21.40
N LYS A 82 28.30 -10.18 22.33
CA LYS A 82 28.44 -10.69 23.70
C LYS A 82 27.10 -10.72 24.43
N TYR A 83 26.25 -9.71 24.23
CA TYR A 83 24.92 -9.69 24.84
C TYR A 83 24.03 -10.78 24.25
N LYS A 84 24.07 -10.99 22.93
CA LYS A 84 23.37 -12.10 22.27
C LYS A 84 23.81 -13.45 22.86
N GLU A 85 25.11 -13.66 23.07
CA GLU A 85 25.63 -14.87 23.72
C GLU A 85 25.13 -15.04 25.16
N ILE A 86 25.14 -13.97 25.95
CA ILE A 86 24.63 -13.97 27.33
C ILE A 86 23.15 -14.32 27.34
N LEU A 87 22.34 -13.62 26.55
CA LEU A 87 20.90 -13.81 26.48
C LEU A 87 20.52 -15.23 26.03
N LYS A 88 21.27 -15.84 25.10
CA LYS A 88 21.07 -17.23 24.67
C LYS A 88 21.39 -18.27 25.75
N LYS A 89 22.33 -17.96 26.66
CA LYS A 89 22.74 -18.85 27.76
C LYS A 89 21.89 -18.69 29.01
N LEU A 90 21.11 -17.62 29.10
CA LEU A 90 20.12 -17.47 30.15
C LEU A 90 18.95 -18.42 29.90
N ASP A 91 18.56 -19.17 30.92
CA ASP A 91 17.38 -20.04 30.89
C ASP A 91 16.09 -19.20 31.04
N ILE A 92 15.86 -18.32 30.06
CA ILE A 92 14.73 -17.38 30.02
C ILE A 92 14.01 -17.54 28.68
N ASP A 93 12.68 -17.59 28.73
CA ASP A 93 11.85 -17.52 27.54
C ASP A 93 11.82 -16.08 26.99
N LEU A 94 12.84 -15.74 26.19
CA LEU A 94 13.02 -14.41 25.63
C LEU A 94 11.85 -14.00 24.72
N LYS A 95 11.22 -14.95 24.02
CA LYS A 95 10.07 -14.68 23.13
C LYS A 95 8.91 -14.16 23.98
N ASN A 96 8.50 -14.92 24.99
CA ASN A 96 7.41 -14.53 25.87
C ASN A 96 7.73 -13.25 26.65
N TYR A 97 8.98 -13.07 27.08
CA TYR A 97 9.40 -11.85 27.75
C TYR A 97 9.24 -10.61 26.85
N ALA A 98 9.75 -10.67 25.61
CA ALA A 98 9.62 -9.57 24.66
C ALA A 98 8.16 -9.28 24.30
N MET A 99 7.34 -10.32 24.08
CA MET A 99 5.90 -10.16 23.83
C MET A 99 5.17 -9.52 25.02
N HIS A 100 5.50 -9.90 26.25
CA HIS A 100 4.91 -9.31 27.45
C HIS A 100 5.25 -7.82 27.58
N LYS A 101 6.53 -7.45 27.40
CA LYS A 101 6.97 -6.05 27.41
C LYS A 101 6.31 -5.24 26.30
N ALA A 102 6.24 -5.80 25.09
CA ALA A 102 5.56 -5.17 23.98
C ALA A 102 4.06 -4.98 24.23
N PHE A 103 3.40 -5.93 24.92
CA PHE A 103 1.99 -5.79 25.27
C PHE A 103 1.75 -4.68 26.30
N LEU A 104 2.57 -4.58 27.34
CA LEU A 104 2.42 -3.57 28.39
C LEU A 104 2.53 -2.14 27.84
N ASN A 105 3.46 -1.91 26.91
CA ASN A 105 3.78 -0.57 26.43
C ASN A 105 3.01 -0.19 25.16
N GLN A 106 2.22 -1.08 24.55
CA GLN A 106 1.69 -0.87 23.18
C GLN A 106 0.80 0.37 23.03
N GLU A 107 0.03 0.72 24.07
CA GLU A 107 -0.91 1.83 24.01
C GLU A 107 -0.20 3.17 24.28
N GLU A 108 0.62 3.19 25.33
CA GLU A 108 1.36 4.36 25.79
C GLU A 108 2.52 4.72 24.86
N ASP A 109 3.36 3.74 24.54
CA ASP A 109 4.54 3.90 23.69
C ASP A 109 4.72 2.70 22.72
N PRO A 110 4.04 2.73 21.57
CA PRO A 110 4.15 1.68 20.58
C PRO A 110 5.59 1.52 20.05
N LEU A 111 6.38 2.60 19.98
CA LEU A 111 7.77 2.51 19.51
C LEU A 111 8.63 1.72 20.51
N ASP A 112 8.40 1.91 21.81
CA ASP A 112 9.01 1.10 22.86
C ASP A 112 8.72 -0.40 22.69
N SER A 113 7.46 -0.69 22.40
CA SER A 113 6.98 -2.05 22.19
C SER A 113 7.65 -2.70 20.98
N TYR A 114 7.79 -1.95 19.88
CA TYR A 114 8.51 -2.39 18.70
C TYR A 114 9.97 -2.71 19.00
N ILE A 115 10.65 -1.87 19.78
CA ILE A 115 12.07 -2.05 20.14
C ILE A 115 12.29 -3.37 20.89
N PHE A 116 11.42 -3.72 21.84
CA PHE A 116 11.56 -4.99 22.56
C PHE A 116 11.45 -6.21 21.64
N LEU A 117 10.54 -6.19 20.67
CA LEU A 117 10.38 -7.28 19.70
C LEU A 117 11.60 -7.38 18.78
N LYS A 118 12.07 -6.24 18.26
CA LYS A 118 13.26 -6.18 17.41
C LYS A 118 14.51 -6.66 18.17
N GLY A 119 14.60 -6.33 19.47
CA GLY A 119 15.63 -6.82 20.36
C GLY A 119 15.61 -8.34 20.56
N TYR A 120 14.42 -8.95 20.59
CA TYR A 120 14.29 -10.40 20.55
C TYR A 120 14.76 -10.97 19.21
N GLU A 121 14.36 -10.40 18.07
CA GLU A 121 14.74 -10.91 16.73
C GLU A 121 16.27 -11.01 16.57
N GLU A 122 17.02 -10.05 17.13
CA GLU A 122 18.49 -10.05 17.13
C GLU A 122 19.12 -11.25 17.87
N VAL A 123 18.37 -11.89 18.77
CA VAL A 123 18.82 -13.02 19.59
C VAL A 123 18.18 -14.33 19.13
N GLY A 124 16.86 -14.36 19.04
CA GLY A 124 16.04 -15.53 18.74
C GLY A 124 15.87 -15.81 17.24
N GLY A 125 16.19 -14.85 16.38
CA GLY A 125 15.99 -14.93 14.94
C GLY A 125 14.56 -14.60 14.51
N GLU A 126 14.27 -14.83 13.24
CA GLU A 126 12.95 -14.55 12.65
C GLU A 126 11.88 -15.51 13.19
N ASP A 127 10.78 -14.95 13.68
CA ASP A 127 9.62 -15.68 14.16
C ASP A 127 8.33 -15.01 13.65
N PRO A 128 7.39 -15.76 13.04
CA PRO A 128 6.22 -15.17 12.41
C PRO A 128 5.30 -14.45 13.40
N ASP A 129 5.19 -14.88 14.65
CA ASP A 129 4.34 -14.20 15.65
C ASP A 129 4.94 -12.86 16.07
N ILE A 130 6.27 -12.82 16.21
CA ILE A 130 6.99 -11.58 16.53
C ILE A 130 6.86 -10.59 15.39
N ILE A 131 7.16 -11.00 14.16
CA ILE A 131 7.07 -10.12 12.98
C ILE A 131 5.63 -9.65 12.77
N PHE A 132 4.64 -10.52 12.99
CA PHE A 132 3.23 -10.14 12.95
C PHE A 132 2.91 -9.09 14.03
N LYS A 133 3.35 -9.29 15.27
CA LYS A 133 3.14 -8.31 16.35
C LYS A 133 3.81 -6.97 16.07
N GLU A 134 5.02 -7.00 15.51
CA GLU A 134 5.71 -5.80 15.04
C GLU A 134 4.91 -5.06 13.97
N ALA A 135 4.39 -5.75 12.96
CA ALA A 135 3.56 -5.14 11.92
C ALA A 135 2.31 -4.46 12.51
N ASN A 136 1.64 -5.10 13.47
CA ASN A 136 0.49 -4.51 14.17
C ASN A 136 0.86 -3.22 14.93
N ILE A 137 2.02 -3.20 15.60
CA ILE A 137 2.52 -2.03 16.32
C ILE A 137 2.87 -0.90 15.33
N LEU A 138 3.46 -1.24 14.19
CA LEU A 138 3.74 -0.26 13.14
C LEU A 138 2.46 0.33 12.54
N GLU A 139 1.38 -0.44 12.43
CA GLU A 139 0.07 0.11 12.04
C GLU A 139 -0.48 1.08 13.11
N ALA A 140 -0.30 0.78 14.40
CA ALA A 140 -0.67 1.73 15.46
C ALA A 140 0.15 3.02 15.37
N LEU A 141 1.43 2.94 15.00
CA LEU A 141 2.27 4.11 14.72
C LEU A 141 1.82 4.86 13.46
N TYR A 142 1.46 4.15 12.40
CA TYR A 142 0.95 4.72 11.15
C TYR A 142 -0.31 5.56 11.41
N ASN A 143 -1.23 5.06 12.23
CA ASN A 143 -2.46 5.77 12.59
C ASN A 143 -2.22 7.03 13.45
N LYS A 144 -1.01 7.22 14.00
CA LYS A 144 -0.62 8.42 14.76
C LYS A 144 0.12 9.46 13.88
N ILE A 145 0.44 9.14 12.62
CA ILE A 145 1.13 10.08 11.72
C ILE A 145 0.16 11.16 11.24
N HIS A 146 0.61 12.42 11.21
CA HIS A 146 -0.19 13.53 10.69
C HIS A 146 -0.32 13.46 9.16
N GLU A 147 -1.46 13.87 8.62
CA GLU A 147 -1.75 13.82 7.17
C GLU A 147 -0.69 14.57 6.32
N GLU A 148 -0.05 15.60 6.87
CA GLU A 148 0.99 16.39 6.21
C GLU A 148 2.31 15.63 6.03
N GLU A 149 2.54 14.53 6.77
CA GLU A 149 3.73 13.69 6.69
C GLU A 149 3.58 12.55 5.66
N TYR A 150 3.17 12.89 4.43
CA TYR A 150 2.85 11.92 3.38
C TYR A 150 4.01 10.94 3.10
N GLU A 151 5.23 11.43 2.92
CA GLU A 151 6.40 10.59 2.60
C GLU A 151 6.70 9.58 3.72
N LYS A 152 6.51 9.99 4.98
CA LYS A 152 6.69 9.12 6.15
C LYS A 152 5.62 8.04 6.21
N SER A 153 4.37 8.42 5.97
CA SER A 153 3.22 7.52 5.91
C SER A 153 3.40 6.45 4.82
N GLU A 154 3.78 6.87 3.61
CA GLU A 154 4.02 5.95 2.49
C GLU A 154 5.16 4.96 2.80
N LYS A 155 6.29 5.44 3.33
CA LYS A 155 7.41 4.58 3.71
C LYS A 155 7.02 3.58 4.80
N LEU A 156 6.28 4.02 5.82
CA LEU A 156 5.84 3.15 6.91
C LEU A 156 4.85 2.10 6.41
N LEU A 157 3.89 2.47 5.56
CA LEU A 157 2.95 1.54 4.95
C LEU A 157 3.67 0.45 4.15
N ASN A 158 4.69 0.81 3.37
CA ASN A 158 5.52 -0.15 2.65
C ASN A 158 6.26 -1.12 3.58
N ILE A 159 6.75 -0.63 4.73
CA ILE A 159 7.40 -1.48 5.75
C ILE A 159 6.38 -2.46 6.37
N ILE A 160 5.17 -1.98 6.71
CA ILE A 160 4.09 -2.81 7.25
C ILE A 160 3.73 -3.93 6.29
N ILE A 161 3.47 -3.60 5.02
CA ILE A 161 3.17 -4.58 3.97
C ILE A 161 4.32 -5.59 3.82
N LYS A 162 5.57 -5.13 3.84
CA LYS A 162 6.74 -6.02 3.76
C LYS A 162 6.78 -6.99 4.95
N LYS A 163 6.50 -6.54 6.18
CA LYS A 163 6.47 -7.41 7.36
C LYS A 163 5.38 -8.46 7.27
N TYR A 164 4.15 -8.11 6.86
CA TYR A 164 3.12 -9.13 6.66
C TYR A 164 3.48 -10.15 5.59
N ASN A 165 4.11 -9.72 4.49
CA ASN A 165 4.62 -10.67 3.49
C ASN A 165 5.76 -11.53 4.05
N GLN A 166 6.61 -11.00 4.92
CA GLN A 166 7.64 -11.78 5.59
C GLN A 166 7.03 -12.85 6.52
N VAL A 167 5.97 -12.52 7.26
CA VAL A 167 5.19 -13.52 8.02
C VAL A 167 4.72 -14.64 7.10
N LEU A 168 4.14 -14.32 5.95
CA LEU A 168 3.65 -15.30 4.99
C LEU A 168 4.76 -16.13 4.32
N ASN A 169 5.97 -15.58 4.18
CA ASN A 169 7.11 -16.34 3.67
C ASN A 169 7.62 -17.38 4.69
N LEU A 170 7.46 -17.10 5.99
CA LEU A 170 7.84 -18.01 7.07
C LEU A 170 6.73 -19.03 7.37
N ASP A 171 5.48 -18.60 7.30
CA ASP A 171 4.29 -19.42 7.52
C ASP A 171 3.17 -19.03 6.55
N GLU A 172 3.05 -19.77 5.45
CA GLU A 172 1.99 -19.57 4.45
C GLU A 172 0.58 -19.83 5.02
N GLY A 173 0.47 -20.50 6.17
CA GLY A 173 -0.77 -20.79 6.89
C GLY A 173 -1.21 -19.69 7.86
N TYR A 174 -0.44 -18.60 7.98
CA TYR A 174 -0.70 -17.52 8.94
C TYR A 174 -1.91 -16.66 8.54
N ALA A 175 -3.11 -17.15 8.85
CA ALA A 175 -4.39 -16.56 8.42
C ALA A 175 -4.48 -15.06 8.65
N LEU A 176 -4.11 -14.58 9.85
CA LEU A 176 -4.26 -13.17 10.20
C LEU A 176 -3.40 -12.23 9.36
N ALA A 177 -2.28 -12.69 8.78
CA ALA A 177 -1.48 -11.85 7.88
C ALA A 177 -2.23 -11.58 6.56
N TYR A 178 -2.95 -12.56 6.02
CA TYR A 178 -3.85 -12.35 4.88
C TYR A 178 -4.99 -11.40 5.22
N TYR A 179 -5.60 -11.57 6.40
CA TYR A 179 -6.65 -10.67 6.88
C TYR A 179 -6.17 -9.20 6.91
N ARG A 180 -5.00 -8.94 7.50
CA ARG A 180 -4.42 -7.59 7.55
C ARG A 180 -4.08 -7.04 6.18
N LEU A 181 -3.44 -7.85 5.32
CA LEU A 181 -3.14 -7.45 3.95
C LEU A 181 -4.40 -7.15 3.13
N ALA A 182 -5.50 -7.86 3.35
CA ALA A 182 -6.77 -7.58 2.69
C ALA A 182 -7.30 -6.19 3.04
N TYR A 183 -7.37 -5.84 4.33
CA TYR A 183 -7.81 -4.52 4.77
C TYR A 183 -6.88 -3.38 4.33
N ILE A 184 -5.56 -3.62 4.32
CA ILE A 184 -4.61 -2.64 3.77
C ILE A 184 -4.88 -2.41 2.27
N ASN A 185 -5.11 -3.47 1.49
CA ASN A 185 -5.40 -3.32 0.05
C ASN A 185 -6.78 -2.70 -0.18
N LEU A 186 -7.74 -2.96 0.70
CA LEU A 186 -9.06 -2.33 0.67
C LEU A 186 -8.95 -0.81 0.87
N ALA A 187 -8.20 -0.38 1.88
CA ALA A 187 -7.95 1.05 2.14
C ALA A 187 -7.21 1.73 0.99
N LEU A 188 -6.34 1.00 0.28
CA LEU A 188 -5.64 1.46 -0.93
C LEU A 188 -6.51 1.43 -2.21
N GLY A 189 -7.78 1.01 -2.13
CA GLY A 189 -8.66 0.86 -3.29
C GLY A 189 -8.27 -0.25 -4.26
N LYS A 190 -7.40 -1.18 -3.84
CA LYS A 190 -6.93 -2.33 -4.64
C LYS A 190 -7.88 -3.52 -4.45
N PHE A 191 -9.11 -3.39 -4.91
CA PHE A 191 -10.21 -4.32 -4.58
C PHE A 191 -9.93 -5.77 -5.01
N ILE A 192 -9.37 -6.00 -6.21
CA ILE A 192 -9.01 -7.36 -6.66
C ILE A 192 -8.03 -8.04 -5.68
N LYS A 193 -6.99 -7.31 -5.24
CA LYS A 193 -6.00 -7.84 -4.29
C LYS A 193 -6.60 -8.06 -2.90
N ALA A 194 -7.43 -7.13 -2.45
CA ALA A 194 -8.15 -7.27 -1.18
C ALA A 194 -9.01 -8.55 -1.18
N ASN A 195 -9.80 -8.75 -2.24
CA ASN A 195 -10.62 -9.94 -2.41
C ASN A 195 -9.79 -11.23 -2.43
N MET A 196 -8.68 -11.25 -3.18
CA MET A 196 -7.77 -12.40 -3.21
C MET A 196 -7.25 -12.76 -1.80
N TYR A 197 -6.87 -11.77 -1.00
CA TYR A 197 -6.40 -12.01 0.36
C TYR A 197 -7.53 -12.44 1.32
N PHE A 198 -8.73 -11.89 1.18
CA PHE A 198 -9.91 -12.34 1.92
C PHE A 198 -10.26 -13.80 1.61
N GLU A 199 -10.24 -14.19 0.33
CA GLU A 199 -10.45 -15.57 -0.09
C GLU A 199 -9.37 -16.50 0.49
N LYS A 200 -8.11 -16.08 0.50
CA LYS A 200 -7.03 -16.84 1.15
C LYS A 200 -7.27 -17.00 2.65
N PHE A 201 -7.66 -15.92 3.34
CA PHE A 201 -8.04 -15.96 4.76
C PHE A 201 -9.18 -16.95 5.03
N ILE A 202 -10.26 -16.91 4.24
CA ILE A 202 -11.42 -17.81 4.42
C ILE A 202 -11.00 -19.29 4.31
N ASN A 203 -10.11 -19.59 3.37
CA ASN A 203 -9.70 -20.96 3.08
C ASN A 203 -8.80 -21.57 4.16
N ILE A 204 -8.01 -20.77 4.86
CA ILE A 204 -7.02 -21.25 5.85
C ILE A 204 -7.44 -21.00 7.31
N SER A 205 -8.28 -19.99 7.56
CA SER A 205 -8.70 -19.64 8.92
C SER A 205 -9.60 -20.72 9.51
N LYS A 206 -9.40 -20.98 10.81
CA LYS A 206 -10.27 -21.83 11.64
C LYS A 206 -11.30 -21.01 12.43
N ASP A 207 -11.20 -19.69 12.39
CA ASP A 207 -12.11 -18.77 13.07
C ASP A 207 -13.34 -18.52 12.19
N GLU A 208 -14.44 -19.20 12.47
CA GLU A 208 -15.68 -19.07 11.69
C GLU A 208 -16.35 -17.70 11.86
N GLU A 209 -16.20 -17.05 13.02
CA GLU A 209 -16.79 -15.72 13.23
C GLU A 209 -16.11 -14.68 12.34
N LEU A 210 -14.77 -14.67 12.31
CA LEU A 210 -14.02 -13.79 11.40
C LEU A 210 -14.29 -14.15 9.94
N LYS A 211 -14.47 -15.43 9.59
CA LYS A 211 -14.84 -15.83 8.23
C LYS A 211 -16.19 -15.25 7.82
N ASP A 212 -17.18 -15.26 8.71
CA ASP A 212 -18.49 -14.67 8.43
C ASP A 212 -18.41 -13.14 8.28
N GLN A 213 -17.54 -12.47 9.04
CA GLN A 213 -17.26 -11.05 8.84
C GLN A 213 -16.64 -10.80 7.47
N VAL A 214 -15.60 -11.55 7.11
CA VAL A 214 -14.90 -11.42 5.82
C VAL A 214 -15.82 -11.73 4.64
N ARG A 215 -16.72 -12.72 4.74
CA ARG A 215 -17.72 -13.00 3.70
C ARG A 215 -18.61 -11.78 3.44
N LYS A 216 -19.04 -11.06 4.48
CA LYS A 216 -19.83 -9.83 4.32
C LYS A 216 -19.01 -8.73 3.65
N GLU A 217 -17.73 -8.58 4.00
CA GLU A 217 -16.84 -7.63 3.35
C GLU A 217 -16.66 -7.93 1.86
N ILE A 218 -16.47 -9.21 1.50
CA ILE A 218 -16.39 -9.66 0.10
C ILE A 218 -17.65 -9.25 -0.66
N GLU A 219 -18.85 -9.47 -0.10
CA GLU A 219 -20.11 -9.06 -0.72
C GLU A 219 -20.19 -7.54 -0.90
N VAL A 220 -19.75 -6.75 0.08
CA VAL A 220 -19.74 -5.28 0.02
C VAL A 220 -18.82 -4.75 -1.10
N ILE A 221 -17.70 -5.42 -1.35
CA ILE A 221 -16.73 -4.99 -2.38
C ILE A 221 -16.94 -5.66 -3.73
N ARG A 222 -17.87 -6.62 -3.84
CA ARG A 222 -18.05 -7.49 -5.02
C ARG A 222 -18.16 -6.73 -6.33
N ASP A 223 -19.00 -5.70 -6.37
CA ASP A 223 -19.19 -4.91 -7.60
C ASP A 223 -17.95 -4.11 -8.00
N LYS A 224 -17.20 -3.60 -7.01
CA LYS A 224 -15.91 -2.93 -7.25
C LYS A 224 -14.87 -3.91 -7.79
N VAL A 225 -14.84 -5.13 -7.24
CA VAL A 225 -13.97 -6.23 -7.72
C VAL A 225 -14.33 -6.61 -9.15
N ASN A 226 -15.62 -6.75 -9.45
CA ASN A 226 -16.10 -7.08 -10.80
C ASN A 226 -15.72 -5.98 -11.80
N PHE A 227 -15.93 -4.71 -11.47
CA PHE A 227 -15.58 -3.60 -12.34
C PHE A 227 -14.06 -3.48 -12.56
N ASP A 228 -13.25 -3.57 -11.52
CA ASP A 228 -11.79 -3.57 -11.67
C ASP A 228 -11.28 -4.78 -12.46
N SER A 229 -11.90 -5.94 -12.26
CA SER A 229 -11.57 -7.15 -13.01
C SER A 229 -11.96 -7.02 -14.48
N ALA A 230 -13.09 -6.36 -14.79
CA ALA A 230 -13.50 -6.07 -16.17
C ALA A 230 -12.49 -5.19 -16.89
N LYS A 231 -12.01 -4.10 -16.25
CA LYS A 231 -10.94 -3.25 -16.79
C LYS A 231 -9.65 -4.06 -17.04
N THR A 232 -9.33 -4.99 -16.15
CA THR A 232 -8.17 -5.88 -16.30
C THR A 232 -8.33 -6.82 -17.51
N TYR A 233 -9.46 -7.51 -17.66
CA TYR A 233 -9.73 -8.40 -18.80
C TYR A 233 -9.77 -7.65 -20.12
N LEU A 234 -10.34 -6.44 -20.14
CA LEU A 234 -10.29 -5.54 -21.30
C LEU A 234 -8.84 -5.28 -21.72
N SER A 235 -7.94 -4.96 -20.78
CA SER A 235 -6.52 -4.74 -21.09
C SER A 235 -5.80 -5.98 -21.64
N TYR A 236 -6.30 -7.18 -21.35
CA TYR A 236 -5.79 -8.45 -21.86
C TYR A 236 -6.44 -8.88 -23.19
N GLY A 237 -7.41 -8.11 -23.70
CA GLY A 237 -8.13 -8.45 -24.92
C GLY A 237 -9.24 -9.49 -24.73
N GLU A 238 -9.58 -9.83 -23.48
CA GLU A 238 -10.58 -10.84 -23.12
C GLU A 238 -11.95 -10.15 -22.92
N TYR A 239 -12.49 -9.61 -24.01
CA TYR A 239 -13.64 -8.69 -23.99
C TYR A 239 -14.94 -9.34 -23.52
N ASP A 240 -15.15 -10.62 -23.84
CA ASP A 240 -16.31 -11.41 -23.39
C ASP A 240 -16.33 -11.55 -21.87
N LYS A 241 -15.19 -11.82 -21.24
CA LYS A 241 -15.06 -11.86 -19.78
C LYS A 241 -15.27 -10.50 -19.15
N ALA A 242 -14.75 -9.44 -19.77
CA ALA A 242 -14.98 -8.08 -19.30
C ALA A 242 -16.48 -7.75 -19.28
N ILE A 243 -17.20 -8.02 -20.37
CA ILE A 243 -18.64 -7.78 -20.46
C ILE A 243 -19.42 -8.61 -19.44
N ASN A 244 -19.14 -9.92 -19.32
CA ASN A 244 -19.81 -10.77 -18.34
C ASN A 244 -19.67 -10.26 -16.90
N LEU A 245 -18.50 -9.70 -16.55
CA LEU A 245 -18.29 -9.11 -15.22
C LEU A 245 -19.07 -7.81 -15.05
N LEU A 246 -19.11 -6.96 -16.08
CA LEU A 246 -19.88 -5.73 -16.04
C LEU A 246 -21.40 -6.02 -15.98
N ASP A 247 -21.89 -7.03 -16.69
CA ASP A 247 -23.27 -7.52 -16.63
C ASP A 247 -23.64 -8.03 -15.21
N SER A 248 -22.65 -8.47 -14.42
CA SER A 248 -22.85 -9.01 -13.07
C SER A 248 -22.82 -7.95 -11.95
N VAL A 249 -22.51 -6.71 -12.29
CA VAL A 249 -22.52 -5.58 -11.33
C VAL A 249 -23.96 -5.23 -10.98
N SER A 250 -24.24 -5.04 -9.68
CA SER A 250 -25.59 -4.71 -9.22
C SER A 250 -26.06 -3.32 -9.66
N GLU A 251 -27.38 -3.12 -9.77
CA GLU A 251 -27.98 -1.83 -10.14
C GLU A 251 -27.70 -0.72 -9.10
N ASP A 252 -27.40 -1.08 -7.85
CA ASP A 252 -27.06 -0.15 -6.77
C ASP A 252 -25.61 0.38 -6.88
N PHE A 253 -24.79 -0.22 -7.74
CA PHE A 253 -23.43 0.24 -7.98
C PHE A 253 -23.43 1.62 -8.66
N ASN A 254 -22.49 2.48 -8.27
CA ASN A 254 -22.32 3.77 -8.93
C ASN A 254 -21.70 3.60 -10.32
N MET A 255 -22.56 3.41 -11.33
CA MET A 255 -22.18 3.34 -12.73
C MET A 255 -21.92 4.76 -13.27
N ASP A 256 -20.66 5.19 -13.18
CA ASP A 256 -20.16 6.46 -13.69
C ASP A 256 -19.74 6.37 -15.17
N GLU A 257 -19.10 7.43 -15.70
CA GLU A 257 -18.67 7.45 -17.10
C GLU A 257 -17.67 6.34 -17.42
N SER A 258 -16.81 6.00 -16.45
CA SER A 258 -15.75 5.00 -16.60
C SER A 258 -16.34 3.60 -16.74
N PHE A 259 -17.40 3.30 -15.98
CA PHE A 259 -18.14 2.06 -16.10
C PHE A 259 -18.70 1.87 -17.52
N TYR A 260 -19.45 2.85 -18.02
CA TYR A 260 -20.05 2.79 -19.35
C TYR A 260 -19.00 2.84 -20.47
N TYR A 261 -17.92 3.59 -20.29
CA TYR A 261 -16.80 3.61 -21.24
C TYR A 261 -16.16 2.22 -21.36
N THR A 262 -15.94 1.54 -20.23
CA THR A 262 -15.39 0.17 -20.19
C THR A 262 -16.31 -0.82 -20.92
N TYR A 263 -17.63 -0.68 -20.77
CA TYR A 263 -18.63 -1.43 -21.54
C TYR A 263 -18.51 -1.17 -23.05
N ALA A 264 -18.50 0.11 -23.42
CA ALA A 264 -18.48 0.57 -24.79
C ALA A 264 -17.24 0.09 -25.55
N ILE A 265 -16.06 0.24 -24.95
CA ILE A 265 -14.80 -0.18 -25.56
C ILE A 265 -14.66 -1.70 -25.62
N SER A 266 -15.26 -2.44 -24.67
CA SER A 266 -15.30 -3.91 -24.73
C SER A 266 -16.12 -4.37 -25.94
N TYR A 267 -17.32 -3.82 -26.14
CA TYR A 267 -18.14 -4.12 -27.32
C TYR A 267 -17.51 -3.63 -28.63
N TYR A 268 -16.85 -2.46 -28.61
CA TYR A 268 -16.12 -1.95 -29.77
C TYR A 268 -15.09 -2.96 -30.27
N ASN A 269 -14.26 -3.48 -29.35
CA ASN A 269 -13.21 -4.44 -29.70
C ASN A 269 -13.76 -5.83 -30.07
N MET A 270 -14.96 -6.18 -29.62
CA MET A 270 -15.69 -7.36 -30.13
C MET A 270 -16.29 -7.16 -31.52
N GLY A 271 -16.33 -5.92 -32.03
CA GLY A 271 -16.95 -5.56 -33.31
C GLY A 271 -18.47 -5.36 -33.23
N ASP A 272 -19.06 -5.36 -32.03
CA ASP A 272 -20.46 -5.00 -31.82
C ASP A 272 -20.58 -3.47 -31.68
N PHE A 273 -20.53 -2.79 -32.81
CA PHE A 273 -20.53 -1.33 -32.87
C PHE A 273 -21.88 -0.72 -32.44
N ASP A 274 -22.98 -1.46 -32.52
CA ASP A 274 -24.31 -0.96 -32.15
C ASP A 274 -24.41 -0.84 -30.63
N LYS A 275 -24.04 -1.90 -29.89
CA LYS A 275 -23.95 -1.81 -28.43
C LYS A 275 -22.86 -0.88 -27.97
N SER A 276 -21.72 -0.87 -28.67
CA SER A 276 -20.63 0.06 -28.35
C SER A 276 -21.11 1.52 -28.39
N GLU A 277 -21.89 1.90 -29.41
CA GLU A 277 -22.48 3.24 -29.51
C GLU A 277 -23.44 3.54 -28.36
N GLU A 278 -24.32 2.59 -28.02
CA GLU A 278 -25.28 2.74 -26.93
C GLU A 278 -24.58 3.07 -25.60
N TYR A 279 -23.58 2.26 -25.22
CA TYR A 279 -22.84 2.48 -23.98
C TYR A 279 -21.89 3.68 -24.06
N ALA A 280 -21.33 4.00 -25.23
CA ALA A 280 -20.50 5.19 -25.39
C ALA A 280 -21.31 6.47 -25.17
N LYS A 281 -22.57 6.52 -25.64
CA LYS A 281 -23.49 7.64 -25.36
C LYS A 281 -23.78 7.75 -23.87
N LEU A 282 -24.09 6.65 -23.19
CA LEU A 282 -24.31 6.65 -21.74
C LEU A 282 -23.08 7.16 -20.98
N SER A 283 -21.87 6.79 -21.42
CA SER A 283 -20.62 7.32 -20.84
C SER A 283 -20.53 8.84 -20.98
N VAL A 284 -20.73 9.38 -22.20
CA VAL A 284 -20.71 10.83 -22.45
C VAL A 284 -21.77 11.55 -21.63
N GLU A 285 -22.99 11.01 -21.54
CA GLU A 285 -24.09 11.57 -20.74
C GLU A 285 -23.77 11.66 -19.25
N LYS A 286 -23.00 10.70 -18.71
CA LYS A 286 -22.55 10.76 -17.31
C LYS A 286 -21.51 11.85 -17.08
N LYS A 287 -20.53 11.92 -17.96
CA LYS A 287 -19.47 12.93 -17.94
C LYS A 287 -18.72 12.93 -19.27
N THR A 288 -18.60 14.09 -19.89
CA THR A 288 -17.79 14.29 -21.09
C THR A 288 -16.30 14.14 -20.76
N THR A 289 -15.60 13.26 -21.47
CA THR A 289 -14.15 13.05 -21.38
C THR A 289 -13.56 12.96 -22.79
N GLU A 290 -12.25 13.18 -22.96
CA GLU A 290 -11.62 13.05 -24.27
C GLU A 290 -11.76 11.62 -24.81
N GLU A 291 -11.62 10.62 -23.93
CA GLU A 291 -11.67 9.20 -24.26
C GLU A 291 -13.05 8.76 -24.79
N ASN A 292 -14.13 9.12 -24.09
CA ASN A 292 -15.47 8.67 -24.51
C ASN A 292 -15.98 9.40 -25.76
N ILE A 293 -15.64 10.69 -25.92
CA ILE A 293 -15.91 11.45 -27.15
C ILE A 293 -15.13 10.85 -28.32
N ASN A 294 -13.85 10.53 -28.14
CA ASN A 294 -13.03 9.91 -29.18
C ASN A 294 -13.55 8.54 -29.60
N LEU A 295 -13.98 7.70 -28.65
CA LEU A 295 -14.59 6.40 -28.95
C LEU A 295 -15.87 6.56 -29.78
N LEU A 296 -16.80 7.41 -29.33
CA LEU A 296 -18.07 7.63 -30.04
C LEU A 296 -17.85 8.24 -31.43
N THR A 297 -16.90 9.17 -31.54
CA THR A 297 -16.45 9.73 -32.83
C THR A 297 -15.91 8.65 -33.76
N THR A 298 -15.07 7.75 -33.24
CA THR A 298 -14.49 6.65 -34.02
C THR A 298 -15.56 5.72 -34.55
N ILE A 299 -16.58 5.41 -33.75
CA ILE A 299 -17.73 4.61 -34.17
C ILE A 299 -18.48 5.28 -35.33
N TYR A 300 -18.81 6.57 -35.20
CA TYR A 300 -19.49 7.31 -36.28
C TYR A 300 -18.63 7.44 -37.53
N ALA A 301 -17.35 7.76 -37.38
CA ALA A 301 -16.42 7.87 -38.50
C ALA A 301 -16.24 6.54 -39.25
N GLY A 302 -16.16 5.42 -38.52
CA GLY A 302 -16.09 4.08 -39.10
C GLY A 302 -17.31 3.72 -39.95
N ARG A 303 -18.48 4.27 -39.61
CA ARG A 303 -19.72 4.17 -40.39
C ARG A 303 -19.88 5.26 -41.46
N GLN A 304 -18.87 6.10 -41.66
CA GLN A 304 -18.90 7.27 -42.55
C GLN A 304 -19.98 8.31 -42.18
N GLU A 305 -20.45 8.30 -40.94
CA GLU A 305 -21.39 9.28 -40.39
C GLU A 305 -20.64 10.55 -39.93
N PHE A 306 -19.87 11.15 -40.84
CA PHE A 306 -18.91 12.20 -40.51
C PHE A 306 -19.54 13.45 -39.87
N THR A 307 -20.78 13.79 -40.24
CA THR A 307 -21.51 14.90 -39.60
C THR A 307 -21.73 14.63 -38.11
N LYS A 308 -22.19 13.42 -37.75
CA LYS A 308 -22.37 13.05 -36.33
C LYS A 308 -21.04 13.00 -35.58
N ALA A 309 -19.98 12.53 -36.23
CA ALA A 309 -18.64 12.53 -35.66
C ALA A 309 -18.18 13.97 -35.30
N ILE A 310 -18.37 14.92 -36.22
CA ILE A 310 -18.07 16.35 -35.97
C ILE A 310 -18.97 16.92 -34.87
N ASP A 311 -20.27 16.61 -34.87
CA ASP A 311 -21.21 17.10 -33.86
C ASP A 311 -20.80 16.66 -32.45
N ILE A 312 -20.38 15.40 -32.29
CA ILE A 312 -19.90 14.88 -31.00
C ILE A 312 -18.56 15.48 -30.59
N LEU A 313 -17.63 15.70 -31.53
CA LEU A 313 -16.38 16.38 -31.22
C LEU A 313 -16.62 17.83 -30.78
N ASN A 314 -17.55 18.54 -31.41
CA ASN A 314 -17.94 19.89 -31.02
C ASN A 314 -18.60 19.91 -29.64
N LEU A 315 -19.51 18.98 -29.34
CA LEU A 315 -20.06 18.80 -27.99
C LEU A 315 -18.95 18.58 -26.97
N GLY A 316 -17.94 17.76 -27.30
CA GLY A 316 -16.77 17.56 -26.46
C GLY A 316 -16.00 18.85 -26.18
N LEU A 317 -15.81 19.69 -27.21
CA LEU A 317 -15.12 20.98 -27.10
C LEU A 317 -15.92 22.07 -26.36
N GLU A 318 -17.25 21.93 -26.23
CA GLU A 318 -18.06 22.82 -25.38
C GLU A 318 -17.73 22.63 -23.89
N GLU A 319 -17.39 21.40 -23.48
CA GLU A 319 -17.06 21.05 -22.09
C GLU A 319 -15.54 21.01 -21.82
N LEU A 320 -14.77 20.64 -22.84
CA LEU A 320 -13.31 20.45 -22.81
C LEU A 320 -12.66 21.46 -23.75
N GLU A 321 -12.76 22.74 -23.36
CA GLU A 321 -12.14 23.83 -24.11
C GLU A 321 -10.66 23.53 -24.39
N ASP A 322 -10.21 23.91 -25.59
CA ASP A 322 -8.81 23.76 -26.01
C ASP A 322 -8.25 22.31 -25.97
N SER A 323 -9.13 21.31 -26.06
CA SER A 323 -8.70 19.91 -26.19
C SER A 323 -7.98 19.67 -27.53
N TYR A 324 -6.69 19.36 -27.44
CA TYR A 324 -5.87 18.99 -28.60
C TYR A 324 -6.40 17.74 -29.33
N PRO A 325 -6.66 16.60 -28.65
CA PRO A 325 -7.13 15.39 -29.32
C PRO A 325 -8.44 15.60 -30.08
N LEU A 326 -9.41 16.32 -29.49
CA LEU A 326 -10.70 16.56 -30.14
C LEU A 326 -10.54 17.48 -31.36
N THR A 327 -9.79 18.57 -31.23
CA THR A 327 -9.52 19.52 -32.32
C THR A 327 -8.79 18.83 -33.48
N TYR A 328 -7.80 17.99 -33.17
CA TYR A 328 -7.08 17.20 -34.18
C TYR A 328 -8.03 16.25 -34.92
N ASN A 329 -8.89 15.53 -34.18
CA ASN A 329 -9.84 14.59 -34.77
C ASN A 329 -10.85 15.28 -35.68
N ILE A 330 -11.31 16.50 -35.36
CA ILE A 330 -12.16 17.28 -36.29
C ILE A 330 -11.44 17.51 -37.62
N GLY A 331 -10.16 17.90 -37.56
CA GLY A 331 -9.32 18.09 -38.73
C GLY A 331 -9.23 16.84 -39.60
N ILE A 332 -8.98 15.68 -38.98
CA ILE A 332 -8.94 14.38 -39.68
C ILE A 332 -10.30 14.02 -40.31
N ILE A 333 -11.41 14.24 -39.61
CA ILE A 333 -12.74 13.96 -40.16
C ILE A 333 -13.04 14.84 -41.39
N TYR A 334 -12.69 16.14 -41.36
CA TYR A 334 -12.84 16.99 -42.55
C TYR A 334 -11.97 16.54 -43.72
N LEU A 335 -10.74 16.07 -43.47
CA LEU A 335 -9.91 15.49 -44.53
C LEU A 335 -10.57 14.23 -45.14
N ASN A 336 -11.16 13.36 -44.31
CA ASN A 336 -11.89 12.18 -44.79
C ASN A 336 -13.14 12.55 -45.60
N MET A 337 -13.73 13.72 -45.36
CA MET A 337 -14.81 14.30 -46.16
C MET A 337 -14.34 14.97 -47.45
N ASN A 338 -13.03 14.98 -47.75
CA ASN A 338 -12.38 15.76 -48.81
C ASN A 338 -12.51 17.30 -48.65
N GLU A 339 -12.84 17.78 -47.46
CA GLU A 339 -12.93 19.20 -47.10
C GLU A 339 -11.55 19.71 -46.63
N ARG A 340 -10.57 19.68 -47.54
CA ARG A 340 -9.14 19.91 -47.24
C ARG A 340 -8.85 21.22 -46.52
N GLU A 341 -9.50 22.31 -46.92
CA GLU A 341 -9.30 23.64 -46.33
C GLU A 341 -9.72 23.68 -44.86
N LYS A 342 -10.88 23.12 -44.53
CA LYS A 342 -11.37 23.01 -43.14
C LYS A 342 -10.49 22.06 -42.33
N GLY A 343 -10.11 20.93 -42.91
CA GLY A 343 -9.19 19.98 -42.27
C GLY A 343 -7.87 20.65 -41.87
N LEU A 344 -7.24 21.38 -42.78
CA LEU A 344 -6.03 22.16 -42.52
C LEU A 344 -6.25 23.20 -41.40
N GLU A 345 -7.37 23.93 -41.42
CA GLU A 345 -7.67 24.92 -40.39
C GLU A 345 -7.68 24.32 -38.99
N TYR A 346 -8.37 23.18 -38.80
CA TYR A 346 -8.44 22.51 -37.50
C TYR A 346 -7.12 21.85 -37.09
N LEU A 347 -6.36 21.27 -38.02
CA LEU A 347 -5.04 20.73 -37.72
C LEU A 347 -4.04 21.83 -37.33
N GLU A 348 -4.11 23.01 -37.97
CA GLU A 348 -3.33 24.17 -37.55
C GLU A 348 -3.74 24.69 -36.17
N LYS A 349 -5.04 24.67 -35.83
CA LYS A 349 -5.51 24.97 -34.46
C LYS A 349 -4.95 23.96 -33.46
N ALA A 350 -5.04 22.66 -33.74
CA ALA A 350 -4.48 21.62 -32.89
C ALA A 350 -2.96 21.82 -32.69
N ASN A 351 -2.20 22.10 -33.75
CA ASN A 351 -0.76 22.36 -33.65
C ASN A 351 -0.42 23.62 -32.84
N LYS A 352 -1.33 24.59 -32.71
CA LYS A 352 -1.14 25.74 -31.79
C LYS A 352 -1.36 25.36 -30.33
N LEU A 353 -2.31 24.46 -30.07
CA LEU A 353 -2.61 23.96 -28.72
C LEU A 353 -1.48 23.08 -28.20
N SER A 354 -0.99 22.16 -29.02
CA SER A 354 0.16 21.30 -28.71
C SER A 354 1.08 21.20 -29.93
N PRO A 355 2.11 22.06 -30.02
CA PRO A 355 3.05 22.04 -31.13
C PRO A 355 3.79 20.70 -31.24
N ASN A 356 3.72 20.09 -32.41
CA ASN A 356 4.38 18.82 -32.71
C ASN A 356 4.99 18.86 -34.12
N GLU A 357 6.28 18.53 -34.25
CA GLU A 357 7.01 18.55 -35.52
C GLU A 357 6.42 17.59 -36.57
N GLU A 358 5.93 16.42 -36.15
CA GLU A 358 5.27 15.45 -37.03
C GLU A 358 3.97 16.02 -37.59
N LEU A 359 3.16 16.66 -36.74
CA LEU A 359 1.92 17.33 -37.15
C LEU A 359 2.22 18.52 -38.07
N GLU A 360 3.23 19.32 -37.75
CA GLU A 360 3.64 20.45 -38.59
C GLU A 360 4.05 19.98 -40.00
N ASN A 361 4.83 18.91 -40.08
CA ASN A 361 5.24 18.31 -41.36
C ASN A 361 4.04 17.70 -42.11
N PHE A 362 3.11 17.06 -41.41
CA PHE A 362 1.88 16.56 -41.99
C PHE A 362 1.04 17.70 -42.61
N ILE A 363 0.87 18.82 -41.88
CA ILE A 363 0.18 20.02 -42.37
C ILE A 363 0.88 20.61 -43.61
N LYS A 364 2.22 20.67 -43.63
CA LYS A 364 2.99 21.16 -44.78
C LYS A 364 2.77 20.30 -46.03
N ASN A 365 2.74 18.97 -45.89
CA ASN A 365 2.49 18.05 -47.00
C ASN A 365 1.05 18.14 -47.52
N LEU A 366 0.12 18.55 -46.67
CA LEU A 366 -1.28 18.80 -47.00
C LEU A 366 -1.53 20.19 -47.58
N LYS A 367 -0.53 21.04 -47.81
CA LYS A 367 -0.67 22.32 -48.55
C LYS A 367 -0.14 22.16 -49.97
#